data_AF-A0AAW1ULU6-F1
#
_entry.id   AF-A0AAW1ULU6-F1
#
_cell.length_a   1.000
_cell.length_b   1.000
_cell.length_c   1.000
_cell.angle_alpha   90.00
_cell.angle_beta   90.00
_cell.angle_gamma   90.00
#
_symmetry.space_group_name_H-M   'P 1'
#
loop_
_entity.id
_entity.type
_entity.pdbx_description
1 polymer ?
#
loop_
_entity_poly.entity_id
_entity_poly.type
_entity_poly.pdbx_seq_one_letter_code
_entity_poly.pdbx_strand_id
1 'polypeptide(L)'
;MECNMTEAIILLSKRENEVTVRAQVIIVLTTVFNFSSSFPHLQKQICETMCYTLIHGNDTRVRLYSLLFWIKRIEEKLTLYGMVDGKFLECVFSFNSKKILQLTEIEIKKRLKCVLKELKEIDCFKALKHAVADKCDVTVSKKSWQVSKKLNDLFDKYGVEKDLRMELANSLEICT
;
A
#
# COMPACT_ATOMS: atom_id res chain seq x y z
N MET A 1 1.34 -23.32 -26.35
CA MET A 1 0.77 -22.02 -25.91
C MET A 1 0.62 -22.10 -24.41
N GLU A 2 1.64 -21.71 -23.66
CA GLU A 2 1.54 -21.67 -22.19
C GLU A 2 0.63 -20.50 -21.82
N CYS A 3 -0.53 -20.80 -21.25
CA CYS A 3 -1.40 -19.77 -20.70
C CYS A 3 -0.73 -19.21 -19.44
N ASN A 4 -0.21 -17.98 -19.50
CA ASN A 4 0.21 -17.27 -18.30
C ASN A 4 -1.04 -16.94 -17.49
N MET A 5 -1.41 -17.83 -16.55
CA MET A 5 -2.61 -17.69 -15.72
C MET A 5 -2.70 -16.31 -15.06
N THR A 6 -1.57 -15.68 -14.74
CA THR A 6 -1.56 -14.33 -14.18
C THR A 6 -2.06 -13.29 -15.18
N GLU A 7 -1.62 -13.33 -16.43
CA GLU A 7 -2.08 -12.40 -17.46
C GLU A 7 -3.59 -12.54 -17.68
N ALA A 8 -4.10 -13.78 -17.67
CA ALA A 8 -5.53 -14.04 -17.73
C ALA A 8 -6.28 -13.42 -16.53
N ILE A 9 -5.78 -13.60 -15.30
CA ILE A 9 -6.39 -13.03 -14.09
C ILE A 9 -6.33 -11.49 -14.12
N ILE A 10 -5.23 -10.88 -14.58
CA ILE A 10 -5.11 -9.43 -14.74
C ILE A 10 -6.12 -8.92 -15.78
N LEU A 11 -6.29 -9.62 -16.90
CA LEU A 11 -7.28 -9.26 -17.91
C LEU A 11 -8.72 -9.33 -17.37
N LEU A 12 -9.05 -10.38 -16.61
CA LEU A 12 -10.35 -10.51 -15.95
C LEU A 12 -10.63 -9.34 -15.01
N SER A 13 -9.63 -8.86 -14.26
CA SER A 13 -9.81 -7.71 -13.35
C SER A 13 -10.27 -6.43 -14.07
N LYS A 14 -9.95 -6.31 -15.37
CA LYS A 14 -10.22 -5.11 -16.18
C LYS A 14 -11.45 -5.24 -17.08
N ARG A 15 -11.68 -6.44 -17.64
CA ARG A 15 -12.63 -6.65 -18.75
C ARG A 15 -13.88 -7.43 -18.37
N GLU A 16 -13.88 -8.11 -17.24
CA GLU A 16 -15.05 -8.86 -16.80
C GLU A 16 -16.22 -7.91 -16.48
N ASN A 17 -17.41 -8.27 -16.95
CA ASN A 17 -18.61 -7.45 -16.77
C ASN A 17 -19.16 -7.61 -15.35
N GLU A 18 -19.08 -8.83 -14.81
CA GLU A 18 -19.58 -9.13 -13.48
C GLU A 18 -18.71 -8.53 -12.38
N VAL A 19 -19.26 -7.55 -11.67
CA VAL A 19 -18.60 -6.86 -10.55
C VAL A 19 -18.13 -7.84 -9.48
N THR A 20 -18.96 -8.83 -9.15
CA THR A 20 -18.63 -9.85 -8.15
C THR A 20 -17.41 -10.67 -8.56
N VAL A 21 -17.28 -10.99 -9.85
CA VAL A 21 -16.12 -11.73 -10.37
C VAL A 21 -14.88 -10.85 -10.32
N ARG A 22 -14.95 -9.60 -10.78
CA ARG A 22 -13.83 -8.65 -10.68
C ARG A 22 -13.36 -8.47 -9.24
N ALA A 23 -14.29 -8.33 -8.30
CA ALA A 23 -13.98 -8.21 -6.88
C ALA A 23 -13.21 -9.42 -6.35
N GLN A 24 -13.63 -10.64 -6.73
CA GLN A 24 -12.90 -11.86 -6.35
C GLN A 24 -11.54 -11.97 -7.02
N VAL A 25 -11.42 -11.52 -8.27
CA VAL A 25 -10.13 -11.45 -8.96
C VAL A 25 -9.13 -10.57 -8.21
N ILE A 26 -9.56 -9.41 -7.66
CA ILE A 26 -8.69 -8.57 -6.82
C ILE A 26 -8.22 -9.30 -5.56
N ILE A 27 -9.09 -10.08 -4.92
CA ILE A 27 -8.74 -10.88 -3.75
C ILE A 27 -7.73 -11.98 -4.11
N VAL A 28 -7.93 -12.65 -5.25
CA VAL A 28 -6.99 -13.65 -5.78
C VAL A 28 -5.64 -13.02 -6.09
N LEU A 29 -5.60 -11.87 -6.78
CA LEU A 29 -4.36 -11.15 -7.07
C LEU A 29 -3.62 -10.73 -5.80
N THR A 30 -4.35 -10.30 -4.76
CA THR A 30 -3.78 -9.99 -3.45
C THR A 30 -3.16 -11.23 -2.81
N THR A 31 -3.77 -12.40 -2.98
CA THR A 31 -3.24 -13.67 -2.49
C THR A 31 -1.98 -14.08 -3.26
N VAL A 32 -2.03 -14.03 -4.60
CA VAL A 32 -0.89 -14.32 -5.49
C VAL A 32 0.31 -13.43 -5.16
N PHE A 33 0.08 -12.14 -4.90
CA PHE A 33 1.14 -11.21 -4.52
C PHE A 33 1.94 -11.68 -3.29
N ASN A 34 1.25 -12.23 -2.28
CA ASN A 34 1.90 -12.68 -1.04
C ASN A 34 2.79 -13.91 -1.25
N PHE A 35 2.55 -14.68 -2.31
CA PHE A 35 3.34 -15.86 -2.67
C PHE A 35 4.35 -15.60 -3.80
N SER A 36 4.40 -14.39 -4.36
CA SER A 36 5.23 -14.06 -5.52
C SER A 36 6.55 -13.36 -5.19
N SER A 37 7.06 -13.49 -3.97
CA SER A 37 8.32 -12.84 -3.52
C SER A 37 9.52 -13.15 -4.41
N SER A 38 9.55 -14.31 -5.06
CA SER A 38 10.61 -14.73 -6.00
C SER A 38 10.40 -14.20 -7.43
N PHE A 39 9.32 -13.49 -7.71
CA PHE A 39 8.92 -13.03 -9.04
C PHE A 39 8.67 -11.51 -9.06
N PRO A 40 9.72 -10.67 -9.08
CA PRO A 40 9.57 -9.21 -9.01
C PRO A 40 8.72 -8.61 -10.14
N HIS A 41 8.83 -9.16 -11.36
CA HIS A 41 8.02 -8.72 -12.50
C HIS A 41 6.53 -8.91 -12.24
N LEU A 42 6.15 -10.08 -11.68
CA LEU A 42 4.78 -10.39 -11.32
C LEU A 42 4.26 -9.45 -10.23
N GLN A 43 5.06 -9.19 -9.20
CA GLN A 43 4.70 -8.21 -8.15
C GLN A 43 4.43 -6.83 -8.74
N LYS A 44 5.30 -6.38 -9.66
CA LYS A 44 5.11 -5.09 -10.34
C LYS A 44 3.79 -5.05 -11.11
N GLN A 45 3.49 -6.07 -11.91
CA GLN A 45 2.24 -6.13 -12.67
C GLN A 45 0.99 -6.14 -11.78
N ILE A 46 1.05 -6.82 -10.63
CA ILE A 46 -0.04 -6.81 -9.66
C ILE A 46 -0.19 -5.41 -9.05
N CYS A 47 0.89 -4.76 -8.61
CA CYS A 47 0.85 -3.38 -8.09
C CYS A 47 0.26 -2.40 -9.12
N GLU A 48 0.68 -2.48 -10.37
CA GLU A 48 0.13 -1.68 -11.48
C GLU A 48 -1.37 -1.94 -11.67
N THR A 49 -1.80 -3.19 -11.58
CA THR A 49 -3.21 -3.58 -11.68
C THR A 49 -4.04 -3.07 -10.50
N MET A 50 -3.50 -3.14 -9.28
CA MET A 50 -4.14 -2.61 -8.06
C MET A 50 -4.26 -1.08 -8.10
N CYS A 51 -3.23 -0.40 -8.62
CA CYS A 51 -3.26 1.04 -8.84
C CYS A 51 -4.32 1.40 -9.89
N TYR A 52 -4.32 0.73 -11.05
CA TYR A 52 -5.30 0.97 -12.11
C TYR A 52 -6.73 0.75 -11.63
N THR A 53 -7.00 -0.37 -10.95
CA THR A 53 -8.35 -0.71 -10.49
C THR A 53 -8.86 0.20 -9.37
N LEU A 54 -7.97 0.70 -8.51
CA LEU A 54 -8.32 1.71 -7.51
C LEU A 54 -8.69 3.06 -8.15
N ILE A 55 -7.94 3.49 -9.16
CA ILE A 55 -8.09 4.82 -9.78
C ILE A 55 -9.20 4.84 -10.83
N HIS A 56 -9.28 3.81 -11.67
CA HIS A 56 -10.16 3.75 -12.84
C HIS A 56 -11.28 2.72 -12.72
N GLY A 57 -11.40 2.02 -11.59
CA GLY A 57 -12.51 1.11 -11.36
C GLY A 57 -13.84 1.87 -11.34
N ASN A 58 -14.86 1.32 -11.98
CA ASN A 58 -16.20 1.92 -11.98
C ASN A 58 -17.04 1.51 -10.77
N ASP A 59 -16.65 0.42 -10.10
CA ASP A 59 -17.40 -0.13 -8.97
C ASP A 59 -16.67 0.07 -7.65
N THR A 60 -17.37 0.63 -6.67
CA THR A 60 -16.84 0.93 -5.34
C THR A 60 -16.27 -0.29 -4.62
N ARG A 61 -16.88 -1.47 -4.77
CA ARG A 61 -16.42 -2.69 -4.07
C ARG A 61 -15.07 -3.15 -4.63
N VAL A 62 -14.93 -3.17 -5.96
CA VAL A 62 -13.65 -3.51 -6.60
C VAL A 62 -12.55 -2.56 -6.14
N ARG A 63 -12.83 -1.25 -6.16
CA ARG A 63 -11.90 -0.22 -5.71
C ARG A 63 -11.53 -0.33 -4.23
N LEU A 64 -12.50 -0.64 -3.37
CA LEU A 64 -12.26 -0.86 -1.95
C LEU A 64 -11.34 -2.07 -1.72
N TYR A 65 -11.52 -3.17 -2.46
CA TYR A 65 -10.59 -4.29 -2.36
C TYR A 65 -9.18 -3.93 -2.85
N SER A 66 -9.07 -3.14 -3.91
CA SER A 66 -7.77 -2.62 -4.36
C SER A 66 -7.14 -1.67 -3.34
N LEU A 67 -7.94 -0.86 -2.63
CA LEU A 67 -7.45 -0.03 -1.51
C LEU A 67 -7.00 -0.88 -0.33
N LEU A 68 -7.75 -1.93 0.02
CA LEU A 68 -7.40 -2.85 1.10
C LEU A 68 -6.08 -3.58 0.83
N PHE A 69 -5.77 -3.89 -0.43
CA PHE A 69 -4.44 -4.35 -0.82
C PHE A 69 -3.35 -3.36 -0.37
N TRP A 70 -3.49 -2.07 -0.70
CA TRP A 70 -2.50 -1.05 -0.31
C TRP A 70 -2.38 -0.87 1.20
N ILE A 71 -3.52 -0.88 1.93
CA ILE A 71 -3.53 -0.80 3.40
C ILE A 71 -2.71 -1.95 3.98
N LYS A 72 -2.97 -3.18 3.53
CA LYS A 72 -2.24 -4.36 3.98
C LYS A 72 -0.75 -4.25 3.66
N ARG A 73 -0.38 -3.73 2.48
CA ARG A 73 1.03 -3.52 2.11
C ARG A 73 1.74 -2.53 3.02
N ILE A 74 1.07 -1.44 3.39
CA ILE A 74 1.61 -0.45 4.34
C ILE A 74 1.83 -1.11 5.70
N GLU A 75 0.83 -1.82 6.22
CA GLU A 75 0.92 -2.53 7.50
C GLU A 75 2.06 -3.56 7.50
N GLU A 76 2.15 -4.40 6.47
CA GLU A 76 3.21 -5.40 6.33
C GLU A 76 4.61 -4.78 6.28
N LYS A 77 4.79 -3.65 5.57
CA LYS A 77 6.07 -2.94 5.56
C LYS A 77 6.39 -2.37 6.94
N LEU A 78 5.43 -1.71 7.60
CA LEU A 78 5.65 -1.18 8.95
C LEU A 78 6.00 -2.30 9.94
N THR A 79 5.32 -3.44 9.87
CA THR A 79 5.60 -4.61 10.72
C THR A 79 6.97 -5.21 10.45
N LEU A 80 7.36 -5.35 9.18
CA LEU A 80 8.71 -5.79 8.82
C LEU A 80 9.81 -4.91 9.45
N TYR A 81 9.53 -3.63 9.61
CA TYR A 81 10.45 -2.66 10.21
C TYR A 81 10.31 -2.51 11.74
N GLY A 82 9.49 -3.34 12.39
CA GLY A 82 9.38 -3.45 13.85
C GLY A 82 8.18 -2.75 14.48
N MET A 83 7.15 -2.44 13.70
CA MET A 83 5.89 -1.88 14.21
C MET A 83 4.87 -2.98 14.50
N VAL A 84 4.39 -3.03 15.74
CA VAL A 84 3.34 -3.96 16.20
C VAL A 84 2.24 -3.13 16.85
N ASP A 85 0.98 -3.41 16.53
CA ASP A 85 -0.19 -2.71 17.07
C ASP A 85 -0.11 -1.18 17.01
N GLY A 86 0.41 -0.65 15.91
CA GLY A 86 0.49 0.80 15.72
C GLY A 86 1.66 1.49 16.44
N LYS A 87 2.58 0.74 17.04
CA LYS A 87 3.74 1.29 17.77
C LYS A 87 5.02 0.56 17.40
N PHE A 88 6.13 1.28 17.34
CA PHE A 88 7.44 0.64 17.29
C PHE A 88 7.76 0.05 18.66
N LEU A 89 8.22 -1.20 18.68
CA LEU A 89 8.67 -1.84 19.90
C LEU A 89 9.93 -1.15 20.42
N GLU A 90 10.09 -1.03 21.74
CA GLU A 90 11.31 -0.45 22.34
C GLU A 90 12.56 -1.26 21.97
N CYS A 91 12.38 -2.56 21.76
CA CYS A 91 13.43 -3.51 21.44
C CYS A 91 12.96 -4.48 20.36
N VAL A 92 13.81 -4.77 19.37
CA VAL A 92 13.56 -5.81 18.35
C VAL A 92 14.75 -6.75 18.25
N PHE A 93 14.49 -8.03 17.98
CA PHE A 93 15.56 -8.97 17.68
C PHE A 93 16.03 -8.79 16.23
N SER A 94 17.30 -8.48 16.05
CA SER A 94 17.94 -8.44 14.73
C SER A 94 18.56 -9.80 14.42
N PHE A 95 18.04 -10.48 13.40
CA PHE A 95 18.57 -11.77 12.95
C PHE A 95 20.00 -11.65 12.39
N ASN A 96 20.32 -10.52 11.73
CA ASN A 96 21.64 -10.30 11.14
C ASN A 96 22.73 -10.16 12.21
N SER A 97 22.44 -9.44 13.29
CA SER A 97 23.40 -9.23 14.38
C SER A 97 23.24 -10.23 15.53
N LYS A 98 22.19 -11.07 15.50
CA LYS A 98 21.77 -11.98 16.59
C LYS A 98 21.67 -11.26 17.95
N LYS A 99 21.19 -10.02 17.95
CA LYS A 99 21.10 -9.16 19.14
C LYS A 99 19.75 -8.47 19.23
N ILE A 100 19.34 -8.19 20.47
CA ILE A 100 18.24 -7.27 20.75
C ILE A 100 18.75 -5.85 20.48
N LEU A 101 18.13 -5.17 19.53
CA LEU A 101 18.40 -3.78 19.20
C LEU A 101 17.35 -2.90 19.86
N GLN A 102 17.79 -1.90 20.61
CA GLN A 102 16.92 -0.85 21.11
C GLN A 102 16.54 0.10 19.98
N LEU A 103 15.25 0.38 19.82
CA LEU A 103 14.74 1.31 18.82
C LEU A 103 14.71 2.72 19.39
N THR A 104 15.83 3.43 19.20
CA THR A 104 15.86 4.87 19.42
C THR A 104 15.02 5.58 18.36
N GLU A 105 14.59 6.81 18.64
CA GLU A 105 13.85 7.62 17.66
C GLU A 105 14.63 7.80 16.35
N ILE A 106 15.96 7.89 16.41
CA ILE A 106 16.84 7.99 15.24
C ILE A 106 16.74 6.72 14.38
N GLU A 107 16.77 5.54 15.01
CA GLU A 107 16.66 4.26 14.31
C GLU A 107 15.24 4.05 13.73
N ILE A 108 14.20 4.46 14.47
CA ILE A 108 12.82 4.44 13.97
C ILE A 108 12.68 5.36 12.75
N LYS A 109 13.19 6.59 12.82
CA LYS A 109 13.19 7.54 11.70
C LYS A 109 13.88 6.95 10.48
N LYS A 110 15.05 6.30 10.66
CA LYS A 110 15.79 5.64 9.58
C LYS A 110 14.97 4.55 8.90
N ARG A 111 14.30 3.70 9.69
CA ARG A 111 13.43 2.63 9.18
C ARG A 111 12.19 3.15 8.47
N LEU A 112 11.58 4.20 9.00
CA LEU A 112 10.44 4.85 8.34
C LEU A 112 10.85 5.48 7.00
N LYS A 113 12.06 6.04 6.88
CA LYS A 113 12.60 6.47 5.57
C LYS A 113 12.73 5.30 4.59
N CYS A 114 13.15 4.12 5.05
CA CYS A 114 13.19 2.91 4.22
C CYS A 114 11.78 2.46 3.79
N VAL A 115 10.82 2.39 4.72
CA VAL A 115 9.41 2.08 4.42
C VAL A 115 8.87 3.03 3.37
N LEU A 116 9.10 4.34 3.54
CA LEU A 116 8.65 5.36 2.60
C LEU A 116 9.24 5.14 1.20
N LYS A 117 10.54 4.87 1.11
CA LYS A 117 11.20 4.61 -0.17
C LYS A 117 10.58 3.39 -0.86
N GLU A 118 10.40 2.29 -0.13
CA GLU A 118 9.82 1.05 -0.69
C GLU A 118 8.36 1.22 -1.11
N LEU A 119 7.55 1.97 -0.35
CA LEU A 119 6.16 2.27 -0.73
C LEU A 119 6.08 3.16 -1.97
N LYS A 120 7.02 4.10 -2.12
CA LYS A 120 7.13 4.95 -3.31
C LYS A 120 7.51 4.15 -4.55
N GLU A 121 8.46 3.21 -4.43
CA GLU A 121 8.91 2.36 -5.55
C GLU A 121 7.80 1.48 -6.15
N ILE A 122 6.76 1.18 -5.37
CA ILE A 122 5.60 0.39 -5.82
C ILE A 122 4.36 1.24 -6.13
N ASP A 123 4.50 2.55 -6.31
CA ASP A 123 3.41 3.49 -6.63
C ASP A 123 2.27 3.55 -5.57
N CYS A 124 2.52 3.15 -4.33
CA CYS A 124 1.50 3.17 -3.28
C CYS A 124 0.98 4.59 -3.01
N PHE A 125 1.86 5.59 -2.96
CA PHE A 125 1.47 6.98 -2.73
C PHE A 125 0.71 7.58 -3.90
N LYS A 126 1.05 7.21 -5.14
CA LYS A 126 0.27 7.58 -6.32
C LYS A 126 -1.15 7.02 -6.22
N ALA A 127 -1.30 5.74 -5.87
CA ALA A 127 -2.59 5.10 -5.68
C ALA A 127 -3.44 5.81 -4.61
N LEU A 128 -2.86 6.09 -3.43
CA LEU A 128 -3.54 6.81 -2.35
C LEU A 128 -3.89 8.25 -2.72
N LYS A 129 -2.97 9.00 -3.33
CA LYS A 129 -3.19 10.39 -3.75
C LYS A 129 -4.42 10.52 -4.66
N HIS A 130 -4.49 9.67 -5.69
CA HIS A 130 -5.62 9.68 -6.61
C HIS A 130 -6.92 9.25 -5.92
N ALA A 131 -6.87 8.26 -5.04
CA ALA A 131 -8.05 7.81 -4.31
C ALA A 131 -8.58 8.86 -3.33
N VAL A 132 -7.70 9.60 -2.64
CA VAL A 132 -8.08 10.73 -1.77
C VAL A 132 -8.76 11.84 -2.56
N ALA A 133 -8.20 12.22 -3.70
CA ALA A 133 -8.71 13.30 -4.53
C ALA A 133 -10.01 12.95 -5.30
N ASP A 134 -10.48 11.70 -5.20
CA ASP A 134 -11.70 11.27 -5.88
C ASP A 134 -12.95 11.91 -5.26
N LYS A 135 -13.70 12.63 -6.10
CA LYS A 135 -14.95 13.30 -5.72
C LYS A 135 -16.19 12.45 -6.00
N CYS A 136 -16.05 11.37 -6.78
CA CYS A 136 -17.16 10.52 -7.22
C CYS A 136 -17.46 9.41 -6.20
N ASP A 137 -16.41 8.77 -5.64
CA ASP A 137 -16.56 7.72 -4.65
C ASP A 137 -16.10 8.20 -3.26
N VAL A 138 -17.05 8.79 -2.53
CA VAL A 138 -16.83 9.31 -1.17
C VAL A 138 -16.36 8.22 -0.22
N THR A 139 -16.75 6.96 -0.43
CA THR A 139 -16.37 5.85 0.46
C THR A 139 -14.89 5.53 0.29
N VAL A 140 -14.42 5.37 -0.95
CA VAL A 140 -13.01 5.12 -1.28
C VAL A 140 -12.17 6.33 -0.86
N SER A 141 -12.62 7.55 -1.18
CA SER A 141 -11.91 8.79 -0.82
C SER A 141 -11.74 8.94 0.69
N LYS A 142 -12.81 8.82 1.47
CA LYS A 142 -12.76 8.92 2.94
C LYS A 142 -11.83 7.87 3.55
N LYS A 143 -11.93 6.61 3.10
CA LYS A 143 -11.06 5.53 3.59
C LYS A 143 -9.59 5.80 3.24
N SER A 144 -9.32 6.26 2.03
CA SER A 144 -7.97 6.61 1.58
C SER A 144 -7.40 7.76 2.39
N TRP A 145 -8.20 8.80 2.65
CA TRP A 145 -7.80 9.95 3.47
C TRP A 145 -7.45 9.53 4.90
N GLN A 146 -8.25 8.64 5.51
CA GLN A 146 -7.96 8.12 6.85
C GLN A 146 -6.62 7.39 6.91
N VAL A 147 -6.30 6.58 5.88
CA VAL A 147 -5.04 5.84 5.80
C VAL A 147 -3.87 6.81 5.59
N SER A 148 -3.99 7.74 4.63
CA SER A 148 -3.00 8.77 4.36
C SER A 148 -2.72 9.64 5.59
N LYS A 149 -3.76 10.04 6.32
CA LYS A 149 -3.63 10.81 7.57
C LYS A 149 -2.89 10.02 8.64
N LYS A 150 -3.30 8.77 8.91
CA LYS A 150 -2.59 7.91 9.88
C LYS A 150 -1.12 7.75 9.56
N LEU A 151 -0.79 7.58 8.28
CA LEU A 151 0.58 7.42 7.84
C LEU A 151 1.37 8.73 8.01
N ASN A 152 0.74 9.88 7.73
CA ASN A 152 1.36 11.18 7.94
C ASN A 152 1.58 11.49 9.43
N ASP A 153 0.57 11.26 10.27
CA ASP A 153 0.66 11.41 11.73
C ASP A 153 1.79 10.52 12.29
N LEU A 154 1.91 9.29 11.78
CA LEU A 154 2.98 8.37 12.17
C LEU A 154 4.35 8.96 11.87
N PHE A 155 4.61 9.41 10.63
CA PHE A 155 5.96 9.89 10.37
C PHE A 155 6.22 11.29 10.93
N ASP A 156 5.19 12.11 11.20
CA ASP A 156 5.33 13.39 11.93
C ASP A 156 5.77 13.14 13.37
N LYS A 157 5.16 12.14 14.03
CA LYS A 157 5.56 11.69 15.37
C LYS A 157 7.06 11.36 15.47
N TYR A 158 7.66 10.83 14.40
CA TYR A 158 9.08 10.44 14.37
C TYR A 158 9.96 11.39 13.53
N GLY A 159 9.46 12.59 13.21
CA GLY A 159 10.25 13.64 12.57
C GLY A 159 10.83 13.30 11.20
N VAL A 160 10.15 12.47 10.38
CA VAL A 160 10.56 12.22 9.00
C VAL A 160 10.30 13.49 8.17
N GLU A 161 11.24 13.95 7.35
CA GLU A 161 11.09 15.21 6.61
C GLU A 161 9.84 15.21 5.70
N LYS A 162 9.14 16.36 5.61
CA LYS A 162 7.93 16.55 4.78
C LYS A 162 8.22 16.38 3.29
N ASP A 163 9.42 16.78 2.84
CA ASP A 163 9.84 16.69 1.44
C ASP A 163 9.84 15.25 0.90
N LEU A 164 10.11 14.29 1.78
CA LEU A 164 10.05 12.86 1.44
C LEU A 164 8.61 12.37 1.22
N ARG A 165 7.61 13.13 1.68
CA ARG A 165 6.18 12.76 1.65
C ARG A 165 5.33 13.68 0.79
N MET A 166 5.93 14.53 -0.05
CA MET A 166 5.22 15.56 -0.82
C MET A 166 4.00 15.00 -1.61
N GLU A 167 4.05 13.74 -2.04
CA GLU A 167 2.94 13.08 -2.73
C GLU A 167 1.70 12.86 -1.82
N LEU A 168 1.91 12.58 -0.53
CA LEU A 168 0.84 12.43 0.46
C LEU A 168 0.36 13.78 1.00
N ALA A 169 1.28 14.69 1.33
CA ALA A 169 0.97 15.99 1.94
C ALA A 169 0.10 16.87 1.02
N ASN A 170 0.48 16.95 -0.26
CA ASN A 170 -0.27 17.73 -1.26
C ASN A 170 -1.69 17.17 -1.50
N SER A 171 -1.97 15.93 -1.11
CA SER A 171 -3.28 15.29 -1.26
C SER A 171 -4.21 15.59 -0.09
N LEU A 172 -3.66 15.83 1.10
CA LEU A 172 -4.42 16.13 2.32
C LEU A 172 -4.88 17.59 2.37
N GLU A 173 -4.10 18.50 1.78
CA GLU A 173 -4.42 19.94 1.69
C GLU A 173 -5.59 20.25 0.72
N ILE A 174 -5.90 19.34 -0.21
CA ILE A 174 -7.01 19.51 -1.18
C ILE A 174 -8.38 19.21 -0.53
N CYS A 175 -8.40 18.55 0.63
CA CYS A 175 -9.62 18.12 1.32
C CYS A 175 -9.92 18.89 2.62
N THR A 176 -9.12 19.90 2.96
CA THR A 176 -9.37 20.88 4.04
C THR A 176 -9.83 22.20 3.47
#